data_AF-A0A7X6HVU9-F1
#
_entry.id   AF-A0A7X6HVU9-F1
#
_cell.length_a   1.000
_cell.length_b   1.000
_cell.length_c   1.000
_cell.angle_alpha   90.00
_cell.angle_beta   90.00
_cell.angle_gamma   90.00
#
_symmetry.space_group_name_H-M   'P 1'
#
loop_
_entity.id
_entity.type
_entity.pdbx_description
1 polymer ?
#
loop_
_entity_poly.entity_id
_entity_poly.type
_entity_poly.pdbx_seq_one_letter_code
_entity_poly.pdbx_strand_id
1 'polypeptide(L)'
;MKGSKLRKHLYQGLSLGLAALLLAGCSSGSSSQTEATTKAATEAASTAGATAAETTAAETTAAGTTAAETATAADDSSGPYFSASATAEEVLTKAAGEGKVGNWGLGNEYEVEALLSKYNLPTDYLSQAFDMDGFDDDSILLASAMTYNELGLVKNSYDGGYGYGDTVATIDMNDQGVAMLEDNLFTTKTFAEENPNTVKAFIYASLKGWQDACADPEAAAQIVFEAGSSVSADHQSYMAAEVKKLVETDTQGNAVSDYGQMEESAMQQTLDLAKQYIQLEDSVASEKLSSMTLDDIRDTSYWDAANLSADSDLGTPEKTDVSIQLKWLPQAQFMGYYVAQAKGYYDEAGLNVTIIPGGGDIGETTAVYNGTVDFGVTWVSNLIAANAGGMNLLEVAQIYQRSGLVLVYKLNQ
;
A
#
# COMPACT_ATOMS: atom_id res chain seq x y z
N MET A 1 32.61 -1.70 -7.12
CA MET A 1 31.20 -1.43 -6.75
C MET A 1 31.08 -1.02 -5.26
N LYS A 2 31.61 0.13 -4.84
CA LYS A 2 31.48 0.64 -3.45
C LYS A 2 30.91 2.07 -3.36
N GLY A 3 30.41 2.62 -4.47
CA GLY A 3 30.00 4.03 -4.58
C GLY A 3 28.50 4.31 -4.53
N SER A 4 27.62 3.30 -4.64
CA SER A 4 26.16 3.54 -4.67
C SER A 4 25.50 3.53 -3.29
N LYS A 5 26.07 2.87 -2.28
CA LYS A 5 25.45 2.77 -0.94
C LYS A 5 25.39 4.10 -0.17
N LEU A 6 26.24 5.09 -0.48
CA LEU A 6 26.30 6.35 0.27
C LEU A 6 25.21 7.38 -0.10
N ARG A 7 24.46 7.17 -1.18
CA ARG A 7 23.37 8.08 -1.60
C ARG A 7 21.98 7.70 -1.04
N LYS A 8 21.79 6.47 -0.55
CA LYS A 8 20.51 6.03 0.06
C LYS A 8 20.10 6.90 1.27
N HIS A 9 21.06 7.43 2.03
CA HIS A 9 20.76 8.16 3.28
C HIS A 9 20.39 9.65 3.11
N LEU A 10 20.57 10.25 1.92
CA LEU A 10 20.31 11.70 1.76
C LEU A 10 18.86 12.04 1.40
N TYR A 11 18.05 11.08 0.92
CA TYR A 11 16.67 11.35 0.51
C TYR A 11 15.61 11.07 1.59
N GLN A 12 15.95 10.34 2.65
CA GLN A 12 15.04 10.08 3.79
C GLN A 12 15.31 10.98 5.01
N GLY A 13 16.44 11.71 5.04
CA GLY A 13 16.83 12.55 6.18
C GLY A 13 16.17 13.92 6.29
N LEU A 14 15.26 14.29 5.37
CA LEU A 14 14.62 15.62 5.36
C LEU A 14 13.22 15.68 5.98
N SER A 15 12.60 14.55 6.37
CA SER A 15 11.30 14.57 7.05
C SER A 15 11.37 14.59 8.59
N LEU A 16 12.54 14.36 9.20
CA LEU A 16 12.71 14.38 10.67
C LEU A 16 13.06 15.76 11.26
N GLY A 17 13.01 16.82 10.45
CA GLY A 17 13.63 18.10 10.78
C GLY A 17 12.69 19.30 10.97
N LEU A 18 11.38 19.14 11.24
CA LEU A 18 10.54 20.30 11.56
C LEU A 18 9.23 19.96 12.29
N ALA A 19 9.30 19.40 13.51
CA ALA A 19 8.16 19.34 14.42
C ALA A 19 8.60 19.32 15.89
N ALA A 20 9.04 20.48 16.40
CA ALA A 20 9.14 20.69 17.84
C ALA A 20 9.10 22.20 18.15
N LEU A 21 7.90 22.78 18.22
CA LEU A 21 7.67 23.94 19.09
C LEU A 21 6.15 24.17 19.26
N LEU A 22 5.56 23.70 20.37
CA LEU A 22 4.63 24.46 21.21
C LEU A 22 4.15 23.63 22.41
N LEU A 23 4.32 24.24 23.59
CA LEU A 23 3.67 23.98 24.89
C LEU A 23 4.15 22.79 25.75
N ALA A 24 5.04 23.09 26.70
CA ALA A 24 4.71 23.05 28.14
C ALA A 24 5.84 23.69 28.97
N GLY A 25 5.46 24.65 29.82
CA GLY A 25 6.38 25.36 30.72
C GLY A 25 6.68 24.61 32.01
N CYS A 26 7.74 25.10 32.67
CA CYS A 26 8.13 24.89 34.08
C CYS A 26 8.65 23.50 34.48
N SER A 27 9.97 23.31 34.52
CA SER A 27 10.73 23.49 35.77
C SER A 27 12.25 23.40 35.53
N SER A 28 12.98 24.08 36.40
CA SER A 28 14.42 24.37 36.40
C SER A 28 15.36 23.17 36.52
N GLY A 29 16.47 23.18 35.79
CA GLY A 29 17.60 22.28 36.08
C GLY A 29 18.74 22.27 35.05
N SER A 30 19.58 23.30 35.07
CA SER A 30 21.04 23.28 34.77
C SER A 30 21.61 22.19 33.84
N SER A 31 22.02 22.56 32.61
CA SER A 31 23.07 21.85 31.88
C SER A 31 24.11 22.85 31.32
N SER A 32 25.38 22.55 31.58
CA SER A 32 26.55 23.24 31.04
C SER A 32 26.86 22.75 29.62
N GLN A 33 26.98 23.71 28.70
CA GLN A 33 27.50 23.50 27.35
C GLN A 33 29.01 23.22 27.36
N THR A 34 29.47 22.41 26.40
CA THR A 34 30.82 22.58 25.84
C THR A 34 30.76 22.24 24.35
N GLU A 35 30.96 23.27 23.54
CA GLU A 35 31.19 23.21 22.09
C GLU A 35 32.56 22.58 21.79
N ALA A 36 32.66 21.90 20.64
CA ALA A 36 33.94 21.67 19.97
C ALA A 36 33.76 21.86 18.46
N THR A 37 34.48 22.85 17.95
CA THR A 37 34.61 23.27 16.54
C THR A 37 35.83 22.63 15.86
N THR A 38 35.84 22.74 14.53
CA THR A 38 36.98 22.64 13.58
C THR A 38 37.40 21.21 13.18
N LYS A 39 37.73 20.87 11.92
CA LYS A 39 38.43 21.65 10.89
C LYS A 39 38.31 20.98 9.50
N ALA A 40 38.15 21.80 8.47
CA ALA A 40 38.28 21.42 7.06
C ALA A 40 39.76 21.41 6.61
N ALA A 41 40.07 20.57 5.63
CA ALA A 41 41.27 20.69 4.80
C ALA A 41 40.96 20.23 3.35
N THR A 42 41.34 21.10 2.43
CA THR A 42 41.23 21.03 0.96
C THR A 42 42.45 20.30 0.38
N GLU A 43 42.30 19.61 -0.77
CA GLU A 43 43.23 19.73 -1.91
C GLU A 43 42.69 19.07 -3.19
N ALA A 44 43.09 19.62 -4.33
CA ALA A 44 42.48 19.47 -5.64
C ALA A 44 43.41 18.80 -6.68
N ALA A 45 42.75 18.13 -7.64
CA ALA A 45 43.04 17.99 -9.08
C ALA A 45 44.38 17.39 -9.58
N SER A 46 44.26 16.39 -10.47
CA SER A 46 44.86 16.45 -11.82
C SER A 46 44.18 15.48 -12.81
N THR A 47 44.18 15.89 -14.08
CA THR A 47 43.52 15.34 -15.27
C THR A 47 44.46 14.55 -16.18
N ALA A 48 43.96 13.50 -16.84
CA ALA A 48 44.31 13.02 -18.21
C ALA A 48 43.38 11.80 -18.49
N GLY A 49 42.70 11.58 -19.62
CA GLY A 49 42.93 11.99 -20.99
C GLY A 49 43.37 10.79 -21.82
N ALA A 50 42.44 10.04 -22.43
CA ALA A 50 42.69 9.23 -23.64
C ALA A 50 41.37 8.72 -24.28
N THR A 51 41.29 8.94 -25.58
CA THR A 51 40.21 8.68 -26.54
C THR A 51 40.44 7.41 -27.37
N ALA A 52 39.36 6.99 -28.06
CA ALA A 52 39.31 6.20 -29.31
C ALA A 52 39.39 4.66 -29.15
N ALA A 53 38.73 3.81 -29.95
CA ALA A 53 38.00 3.99 -31.20
C ALA A 53 36.98 2.85 -31.38
N GLU A 54 35.92 3.14 -32.14
CA GLU A 54 35.02 2.17 -32.78
C GLU A 54 35.79 1.28 -33.77
N THR A 55 35.34 0.03 -33.94
CA THR A 55 35.47 -0.69 -35.21
C THR A 55 34.27 -1.61 -35.41
N THR A 56 33.43 -1.23 -36.36
CA THR A 56 32.43 -2.05 -37.04
C THR A 56 33.10 -3.15 -37.88
N ALA A 57 32.57 -4.37 -37.83
CA ALA A 57 32.68 -5.33 -38.93
C ALA A 57 31.43 -6.21 -38.97
N ALA A 58 30.83 -6.29 -40.15
CA ALA A 58 29.63 -7.02 -40.47
C ALA A 58 29.91 -8.45 -40.97
N GLU A 59 28.87 -9.27 -40.87
CA GLU A 59 28.56 -10.49 -41.64
C GLU A 59 29.50 -11.71 -41.53
N THR A 60 28.94 -12.83 -41.07
CA THR A 60 28.75 -14.02 -41.92
C THR A 60 27.66 -14.92 -41.32
N THR A 61 26.64 -15.22 -42.10
CA THR A 61 25.62 -16.24 -41.86
C THR A 61 26.22 -17.65 -41.90
N ALA A 62 26.02 -18.44 -40.84
CA ALA A 62 26.14 -19.89 -40.88
C ALA A 62 24.94 -20.51 -40.17
N ALA A 63 24.15 -21.26 -40.92
CA ALA A 63 23.06 -22.09 -40.41
C ALA A 63 23.63 -23.18 -39.49
N GLY A 64 23.35 -23.05 -38.20
CA GLY A 64 23.61 -24.07 -37.19
C GLY A 64 22.27 -24.56 -36.64
N THR A 65 21.99 -25.84 -36.84
CA THR A 65 20.87 -26.57 -36.26
C THR A 65 20.81 -26.33 -34.75
N THR A 66 19.77 -25.64 -34.27
CA THR A 66 19.49 -25.52 -32.84
C THR A 66 19.04 -26.89 -32.33
N ALA A 67 19.95 -27.60 -31.68
CA ALA A 67 19.56 -28.55 -30.66
C ALA A 67 18.85 -27.75 -29.58
N ALA A 68 17.60 -28.10 -29.29
CA ALA A 68 16.94 -27.63 -28.08
C ALA A 68 17.78 -28.17 -26.90
N GLU A 69 18.60 -27.32 -26.31
CA GLU A 69 19.10 -27.54 -24.96
C GLU A 69 17.87 -27.52 -24.07
N THR A 70 17.36 -28.70 -23.73
CA THR A 70 16.55 -28.87 -22.54
C THR A 70 17.47 -28.45 -21.39
N ALA A 71 17.32 -27.20 -20.94
CA ALA A 71 17.96 -26.73 -19.72
C ALA A 71 17.52 -27.68 -18.61
N THR A 72 18.43 -28.56 -18.18
CA THR A 72 18.30 -29.27 -16.91
C THR A 72 18.11 -28.19 -15.85
N ALA A 73 16.95 -28.17 -15.19
CA ALA A 73 16.73 -27.32 -14.02
C ALA A 73 17.91 -27.49 -13.07
N ALA A 74 18.57 -26.39 -12.71
CA ALA A 74 19.64 -26.42 -11.73
C ALA A 74 19.07 -26.99 -10.41
N ASP A 75 19.87 -27.80 -9.72
CA ASP A 75 19.52 -28.33 -8.40
C ASP A 75 19.52 -27.18 -7.38
N ASP A 76 18.36 -26.56 -7.18
CA ASP A 76 18.14 -25.43 -6.26
C ASP A 76 17.83 -25.89 -4.83
N SER A 77 17.96 -27.19 -4.56
CA SER A 77 17.70 -27.77 -3.24
C SER A 77 18.75 -27.40 -2.19
N SER A 78 19.89 -26.83 -2.63
CA SER A 78 20.97 -26.39 -1.76
C SER A 78 21.19 -24.87 -1.85
N GLY A 79 21.06 -24.18 -0.74
CA GLY A 79 21.29 -22.74 -0.64
C GLY A 79 20.78 -22.15 0.68
N PRO A 80 21.07 -20.87 0.97
CA PRO A 80 20.62 -20.22 2.20
C PRO A 80 19.13 -19.84 2.18
N TYR A 81 18.48 -19.91 1.02
CA TYR A 81 17.11 -19.49 0.78
C TYR A 81 16.22 -20.68 0.36
N PHE A 82 15.14 -20.42 -0.36
CA PHE A 82 14.11 -21.39 -0.68
C PHE A 82 14.27 -21.95 -2.10
N SER A 83 13.97 -23.23 -2.32
CA SER A 83 13.82 -23.77 -3.68
C SER A 83 12.66 -23.05 -4.38
N ALA A 84 12.76 -22.87 -5.69
CA ALA A 84 11.66 -22.39 -6.54
C ALA A 84 10.44 -23.31 -6.51
N SER A 85 10.61 -24.56 -6.06
CA SER A 85 9.52 -25.53 -5.86
C SER A 85 8.98 -25.59 -4.43
N ALA A 86 9.51 -24.77 -3.51
CA ALA A 86 9.05 -24.74 -2.13
C ALA A 86 7.57 -24.35 -2.05
N THR A 87 6.82 -25.12 -1.27
CA THR A 87 5.42 -24.84 -0.97
C THR A 87 5.29 -23.68 0.03
N ALA A 88 4.14 -23.02 0.04
CA ALA A 88 3.86 -21.97 1.04
C ALA A 88 4.05 -22.47 2.47
N GLU A 89 3.63 -23.70 2.78
CA GLU A 89 3.78 -24.32 4.09
C GLU A 89 5.25 -24.49 4.50
N GLU A 90 6.12 -24.93 3.59
CA GLU A 90 7.56 -25.08 3.85
C GLU A 90 8.22 -23.72 4.12
N VAL A 91 7.86 -22.70 3.32
CA VAL A 91 8.38 -21.33 3.48
C VAL A 91 7.94 -20.75 4.83
N LEU A 92 6.65 -20.82 5.13
CA LEU A 92 6.05 -20.33 6.37
C LEU A 92 6.66 -21.04 7.59
N THR A 93 6.75 -22.37 7.55
CA THR A 93 7.30 -23.18 8.66
C THR A 93 8.73 -22.77 8.99
N LYS A 94 9.57 -22.59 7.97
CA LYS A 94 10.95 -22.16 8.18
C LYS A 94 11.02 -20.74 8.73
N ALA A 95 10.35 -19.78 8.08
CA ALA A 95 10.42 -18.37 8.46
C ALA A 95 9.85 -18.12 9.86
N ALA A 96 8.67 -18.67 10.16
CA ALA A 96 8.04 -18.56 11.47
C ALA A 96 8.81 -19.32 12.56
N GLY A 97 9.33 -20.52 12.25
CA GLY A 97 10.16 -21.29 13.17
C GLY A 97 11.48 -20.58 13.54
N GLU A 98 12.00 -19.74 12.65
CA GLU A 98 13.16 -18.88 12.92
C GLU A 98 12.78 -17.51 13.52
N GLY A 99 11.49 -17.21 13.67
CA GLY A 99 11.02 -15.90 14.13
C GLY A 99 11.37 -14.76 13.17
N LYS A 100 11.40 -15.04 11.86
CA LYS A 100 11.85 -14.13 10.80
C LYS A 100 10.76 -13.78 9.78
N VAL A 101 9.51 -13.77 10.23
CA VAL A 101 8.37 -13.18 9.48
C VAL A 101 8.32 -11.69 9.81
N GLY A 102 8.35 -10.82 8.82
CA GLY A 102 8.31 -9.38 8.99
C GLY A 102 6.93 -8.82 8.64
N ASN A 103 6.44 -7.87 9.43
CA ASN A 103 5.18 -7.16 9.19
C ASN A 103 5.24 -5.73 9.76
N TRP A 104 4.50 -4.79 9.17
CA TRP A 104 4.49 -3.38 9.61
C TRP A 104 3.64 -3.12 10.85
N GLY A 105 2.71 -4.02 11.16
CA GLY A 105 1.53 -3.72 11.97
C GLY A 105 0.56 -2.80 11.20
N LEU A 106 -0.20 -2.00 11.94
CA LEU A 106 -1.12 -0.97 11.44
C LEU A 106 -2.41 -1.50 10.78
N GLY A 107 -2.76 -2.77 10.98
CA GLY A 107 -4.02 -3.39 10.56
C GLY A 107 -3.91 -4.46 9.48
N ASN A 108 -2.72 -4.69 8.90
CA ASN A 108 -2.48 -5.77 7.94
C ASN A 108 -1.88 -7.02 8.61
N GLU A 109 -1.43 -6.92 9.86
CA GLU A 109 -0.88 -8.05 10.62
C GLU A 109 -1.90 -9.19 10.74
N TYR A 110 -3.20 -8.89 10.82
CA TYR A 110 -4.26 -9.88 11.01
C TYR A 110 -4.34 -10.89 9.86
N GLU A 111 -4.02 -10.47 8.64
CA GLU A 111 -3.96 -11.36 7.46
C GLU A 111 -2.76 -12.31 7.54
N VAL A 112 -1.63 -11.83 8.05
CA VAL A 112 -0.43 -12.65 8.32
C VAL A 112 -0.67 -13.61 9.49
N GLU A 113 -1.30 -13.14 10.57
CA GLU A 113 -1.67 -13.96 11.74
C GLU A 113 -2.67 -15.06 11.33
N ALA A 114 -3.62 -14.75 10.47
CA ALA A 114 -4.54 -15.72 9.88
C ALA A 114 -3.81 -16.78 9.06
N LEU A 115 -2.88 -16.36 8.21
CA LEU A 115 -2.05 -17.27 7.42
C LEU A 115 -1.24 -18.22 8.31
N LEU A 116 -0.53 -17.68 9.30
CA LEU A 116 0.32 -18.47 10.20
C LEU A 116 -0.53 -19.44 11.04
N SER A 117 -1.68 -18.98 11.53
CA SER A 117 -2.62 -19.80 12.30
C SER A 117 -3.20 -20.96 11.48
N LYS A 118 -3.52 -20.74 10.19
CA LYS A 118 -4.00 -21.78 9.27
C LYS A 118 -3.03 -22.97 9.19
N TYR A 119 -1.74 -22.71 9.33
CA TYR A 119 -0.67 -23.72 9.33
C TYR A 119 -0.22 -24.15 10.74
N ASN A 120 -0.93 -23.74 11.79
CA ASN A 120 -0.59 -24.02 13.20
C ASN A 120 0.81 -23.52 13.60
N LEU A 121 1.22 -22.38 13.05
CA LEU A 121 2.51 -21.73 13.32
C LEU A 121 2.36 -20.61 14.35
N PRO A 122 3.44 -20.22 15.06
CA PRO A 122 3.46 -19.01 15.87
C PRO A 122 3.09 -17.78 15.04
N THR A 123 2.29 -16.88 15.61
CA THR A 123 1.81 -15.66 14.96
C THR A 123 2.68 -14.43 15.25
N ASP A 124 3.73 -14.58 16.07
CA ASP A 124 4.69 -13.52 16.34
C ASP A 124 5.43 -13.10 15.05
N TYR A 125 5.63 -11.80 14.89
CA TYR A 125 6.35 -11.22 13.76
C TYR A 125 7.37 -10.18 14.21
N LEU A 126 8.38 -9.94 13.37
CA LEU A 126 9.34 -8.86 13.50
C LEU A 126 8.72 -7.57 12.97
N SER A 127 8.88 -6.48 13.71
CA SER A 127 8.53 -5.14 13.23
C SER A 127 9.40 -4.82 12.01
N GLN A 128 8.74 -4.72 10.86
CA GLN A 128 9.36 -4.40 9.58
C GLN A 128 9.28 -2.89 9.33
N ALA A 129 10.35 -2.31 8.80
CA ALA A 129 10.33 -0.93 8.31
C ALA A 129 9.53 -0.83 7.00
N PHE A 130 9.17 0.40 6.58
CA PHE A 130 8.51 0.63 5.29
C PHE A 130 9.47 0.53 4.09
N ASP A 131 10.77 0.33 4.33
CA ASP A 131 11.72 -0.11 3.31
C ASP A 131 11.84 -1.64 3.29
N MET A 132 12.66 -2.16 2.38
CA MET A 132 12.94 -3.60 2.27
C MET A 132 14.37 -3.94 2.71
N ASP A 133 14.99 -3.11 3.56
CA ASP A 133 16.37 -3.34 3.99
C ASP A 133 16.48 -4.58 4.89
N GLY A 134 15.48 -4.85 5.73
CA GLY A 134 15.44 -6.07 6.55
C GLY A 134 15.29 -7.36 5.73
N PHE A 135 14.60 -7.27 4.58
CA PHE A 135 14.58 -8.33 3.59
C PHE A 135 15.94 -8.44 2.86
N ASP A 136 16.55 -7.32 2.49
CA ASP A 136 17.84 -7.27 1.78
C ASP A 136 18.99 -7.88 2.61
N ASP A 137 19.02 -7.60 3.91
CA ASP A 137 20.09 -8.00 4.83
C ASP A 137 19.89 -9.36 5.54
N ASP A 138 18.82 -10.08 5.19
CA ASP A 138 18.44 -11.39 5.73
C ASP A 138 18.03 -11.39 7.22
N SER A 139 17.76 -10.22 7.82
CA SER A 139 17.14 -10.13 9.14
C SER A 139 15.68 -10.60 9.12
N ILE A 140 14.98 -10.41 8.00
CA ILE A 140 13.65 -10.93 7.69
C ILE A 140 13.75 -11.91 6.52
N LEU A 141 13.28 -13.15 6.70
CA LEU A 141 13.27 -14.17 5.64
C LEU A 141 11.99 -14.15 4.80
N LEU A 142 10.89 -13.71 5.42
CA LEU A 142 9.59 -13.65 4.81
C LEU A 142 8.97 -12.30 5.16
N ALA A 143 9.03 -11.36 4.23
CA ALA A 143 8.66 -9.96 4.46
C ALA A 143 7.26 -9.67 3.90
N SER A 144 6.46 -8.88 4.62
CA SER A 144 5.26 -8.27 4.05
C SER A 144 5.64 -7.31 2.92
N ALA A 145 4.88 -7.36 1.83
CA ALA A 145 5.02 -6.45 0.71
C ALA A 145 3.66 -6.21 0.07
N MET A 146 3.34 -4.95 -0.28
CA MET A 146 2.24 -4.68 -1.18
C MET A 146 2.70 -4.95 -2.61
N THR A 147 1.86 -5.66 -3.37
CA THR A 147 2.08 -5.96 -4.80
C THR A 147 2.39 -4.71 -5.60
N TYR A 148 1.69 -3.61 -5.31
CA TYR A 148 1.88 -2.34 -5.98
C TYR A 148 3.14 -1.60 -5.54
N ASN A 149 3.54 -1.64 -4.27
CA ASN A 149 4.65 -0.85 -3.76
C ASN A 149 5.92 -1.67 -3.52
N GLU A 150 6.05 -2.32 -2.37
CA GLU A 150 7.32 -2.92 -1.93
C GLU A 150 7.77 -4.05 -2.86
N LEU A 151 6.84 -4.83 -3.43
CA LEU A 151 7.20 -5.86 -4.39
C LEU A 151 7.83 -5.26 -5.66
N GLY A 152 7.37 -4.07 -6.06
CA GLY A 152 7.97 -3.29 -7.13
C GLY A 152 9.41 -2.90 -6.83
N LEU A 153 9.68 -2.44 -5.61
CA LEU A 153 11.03 -2.11 -5.16
C LEU A 153 11.93 -3.34 -5.10
N VAL A 154 11.42 -4.48 -4.60
CA VAL A 154 12.19 -5.73 -4.54
C VAL A 154 12.58 -6.20 -5.93
N LYS A 155 11.63 -6.27 -6.86
CA LYS A 155 11.84 -6.89 -8.18
C LYS A 155 12.59 -5.98 -9.14
N ASN A 156 12.24 -4.71 -9.21
CA ASN A 156 12.71 -3.82 -10.27
C ASN A 156 14.01 -3.08 -9.90
N SER A 157 14.69 -2.56 -10.93
CA SER A 157 15.96 -1.82 -10.79
C SER A 157 15.79 -0.31 -10.98
N TYR A 158 14.64 0.25 -10.58
CA TYR A 158 14.43 1.70 -10.56
C TYR A 158 15.32 2.37 -9.50
N ASP A 159 15.40 3.71 -9.51
CA ASP A 159 16.06 4.43 -8.42
C ASP A 159 15.35 4.12 -7.08
N GLY A 160 16.11 3.63 -6.10
CA GLY A 160 15.60 3.10 -4.84
C GLY A 160 15.26 1.60 -4.82
N GLY A 161 15.17 0.95 -5.99
CA GLY A 161 14.90 -0.49 -6.10
C GLY A 161 16.09 -1.38 -5.72
N TYR A 162 15.78 -2.63 -5.36
CA TYR A 162 16.76 -3.64 -4.93
C TYR A 162 17.18 -4.56 -6.09
N GLY A 163 16.35 -4.70 -7.13
CA GLY A 163 16.71 -5.36 -8.38
C GLY A 163 16.89 -6.88 -8.28
N TYR A 164 16.12 -7.55 -7.44
CA TYR A 164 16.15 -9.01 -7.33
C TYR A 164 15.53 -9.72 -8.55
N GLY A 165 14.72 -9.06 -9.37
CA GLY A 165 14.11 -9.66 -10.57
C GLY A 165 13.32 -10.94 -10.25
N ASP A 166 13.63 -12.02 -10.96
CA ASP A 166 12.97 -13.32 -10.81
C ASP A 166 13.61 -14.21 -9.73
N THR A 167 14.53 -13.67 -8.92
CA THR A 167 15.19 -14.38 -7.82
C THR A 167 14.40 -14.35 -6.50
N VAL A 168 13.14 -13.93 -6.57
CA VAL A 168 12.20 -13.87 -5.45
C VAL A 168 10.87 -14.49 -5.85
N ALA A 169 10.15 -15.02 -4.86
CA ALA A 169 8.80 -15.52 -5.01
C ALA A 169 7.90 -14.99 -3.89
N THR A 170 6.60 -15.19 -4.04
CA THR A 170 5.57 -14.64 -3.15
C THR A 170 4.59 -15.70 -2.68
N ILE A 171 4.03 -15.50 -1.49
CA ILE A 171 2.81 -16.15 -1.03
C ILE A 171 1.69 -15.12 -1.13
N ASP A 172 0.70 -15.36 -1.99
CA ASP A 172 -0.47 -14.51 -2.18
C ASP A 172 -1.56 -14.87 -1.16
N MET A 173 -2.02 -13.88 -0.40
CA MET A 173 -3.02 -14.08 0.64
C MET A 173 -4.39 -14.48 0.09
N ASN A 174 -4.71 -14.06 -1.13
CA ASN A 174 -5.92 -14.43 -1.85
C ASN A 174 -5.90 -15.94 -2.15
N ASP A 175 -4.79 -16.46 -2.69
CA ASP A 175 -4.60 -17.89 -2.94
C ASP A 175 -4.63 -18.71 -1.64
N GLN A 176 -4.20 -18.11 -0.54
CA GLN A 176 -4.25 -18.72 0.78
C GLN A 176 -5.63 -18.64 1.45
N GLY A 177 -6.60 -17.92 0.87
CA GLY A 177 -7.95 -17.79 1.43
C GLY A 177 -7.99 -17.07 2.79
N VAL A 178 -7.01 -16.20 3.04
CA VAL A 178 -6.92 -15.38 4.25
C VAL A 178 -6.92 -13.88 3.92
N ALA A 179 -7.18 -13.53 2.66
CA ALA A 179 -7.20 -12.15 2.21
C ALA A 179 -8.20 -11.28 2.98
N MET A 180 -7.78 -10.06 3.31
CA MET A 180 -8.63 -9.03 3.89
C MET A 180 -8.72 -7.84 2.95
N LEU A 181 -9.90 -7.23 2.83
CA LEU A 181 -10.09 -6.07 1.97
C LEU A 181 -9.34 -4.85 2.53
N GLU A 182 -8.61 -4.19 1.63
CA GLU A 182 -7.77 -3.03 1.91
C GLU A 182 -8.54 -1.72 1.64
N ASP A 183 -7.95 -0.79 0.88
CA ASP A 183 -8.40 0.59 0.73
C ASP A 183 -9.88 0.70 0.36
N ASN A 184 -10.66 1.20 1.32
CA ASN A 184 -12.06 1.55 1.18
C ASN A 184 -12.24 3.08 1.10
N LEU A 185 -13.46 3.52 0.84
CA LEU A 185 -13.89 4.91 1.00
C LEU A 185 -14.92 4.96 2.12
N PHE A 186 -14.65 5.76 3.15
CA PHE A 186 -15.51 5.86 4.32
C PHE A 186 -15.76 7.31 4.75
N THR A 187 -16.82 7.50 5.55
CA THR A 187 -17.15 8.74 6.25
C THR A 187 -17.73 8.40 7.63
N THR A 188 -18.27 9.36 8.38
CA THR A 188 -19.07 9.06 9.56
C THR A 188 -20.52 8.78 9.18
N LYS A 189 -21.21 7.92 9.94
CA LYS A 189 -22.64 7.66 9.69
C LYS A 189 -23.47 8.96 9.76
N THR A 190 -23.18 9.83 10.72
CA THR A 190 -23.84 11.14 10.85
C THR A 190 -23.62 12.02 9.62
N PHE A 191 -22.39 12.11 9.12
CA PHE A 191 -22.13 12.90 7.92
C PHE A 191 -22.90 12.37 6.71
N ALA A 192 -22.95 11.05 6.53
CA ALA A 192 -23.68 10.42 5.44
C ALA A 192 -25.18 10.69 5.51
N GLU A 193 -25.79 10.56 6.69
CA GLU A 193 -27.21 10.84 6.94
C GLU A 193 -27.58 12.31 6.72
N GLU A 194 -26.68 13.24 7.10
CA GLU A 194 -26.89 14.68 6.95
C GLU A 194 -26.60 15.19 5.53
N ASN A 195 -25.71 14.52 4.79
CA ASN A 195 -25.21 14.96 3.49
C ASN A 195 -25.30 13.84 2.42
N PRO A 196 -26.47 13.20 2.22
CA PRO A 196 -26.55 12.01 1.39
C PRO A 196 -26.27 12.28 -0.09
N ASN A 197 -26.65 13.45 -0.62
CA ASN A 197 -26.33 13.80 -2.01
C ASN A 197 -24.85 14.16 -2.16
N THR A 198 -24.24 14.75 -1.14
CA THR A 198 -22.80 15.00 -1.10
C THR A 198 -21.99 13.71 -1.16
N VAL A 199 -22.37 12.70 -0.36
CA VAL A 199 -21.73 11.37 -0.39
C VAL A 199 -21.88 10.72 -1.75
N LYS A 200 -23.08 10.70 -2.33
CA LYS A 200 -23.31 10.16 -3.68
C LYS A 200 -22.48 10.87 -4.74
N ALA A 201 -22.46 12.21 -4.73
CA ALA A 201 -21.68 13.01 -5.66
C ALA A 201 -20.17 12.71 -5.54
N PHE A 202 -19.67 12.57 -4.31
CA PHE A 202 -18.27 12.27 -4.04
C PHE A 202 -17.89 10.87 -4.53
N ILE A 203 -18.72 9.86 -4.25
CA ILE A 203 -18.53 8.49 -4.75
C ILE A 203 -18.51 8.51 -6.28
N TYR A 204 -19.55 9.06 -6.92
CA TYR A 204 -19.65 9.06 -8.38
C TYR A 204 -18.44 9.72 -9.06
N ALA A 205 -18.02 10.89 -8.59
CA ALA A 205 -16.85 11.59 -9.12
C ALA A 205 -15.55 10.79 -8.90
N SER A 206 -15.39 10.19 -7.73
CA SER A 206 -14.24 9.34 -7.41
C SER A 206 -14.19 8.10 -8.30
N LEU A 207 -15.34 7.44 -8.53
CA LEU A 207 -15.44 6.25 -9.38
C LEU A 207 -15.16 6.58 -10.85
N LYS A 208 -15.58 7.76 -11.36
CA LYS A 208 -15.15 8.23 -12.68
C LYS A 208 -13.63 8.40 -12.74
N GLY A 209 -13.03 8.95 -11.69
CA GLY A 209 -11.58 9.06 -11.58
C GLY A 209 -10.88 7.70 -11.59
N TRP A 210 -11.40 6.72 -10.85
CA TRP A 210 -10.89 5.35 -10.83
C TRP A 210 -11.02 4.63 -12.18
N GLN A 211 -12.17 4.74 -12.84
CA GLN A 211 -12.39 4.20 -14.18
C GLN A 211 -11.35 4.75 -15.16
N ASP A 212 -11.15 6.07 -15.17
CA ASP A 212 -10.20 6.72 -16.05
C ASP A 212 -8.74 6.41 -15.69
N ALA A 213 -8.43 6.30 -14.41
CA ALA A 213 -7.10 5.92 -13.94
C ALA A 213 -6.75 4.48 -14.35
N CYS A 214 -7.70 3.56 -14.27
CA CYS A 214 -7.50 2.18 -14.70
C CYS A 214 -7.46 2.03 -16.23
N ALA A 215 -8.18 2.90 -16.96
CA ALA A 215 -8.11 2.95 -18.42
C ALA A 215 -6.73 3.42 -18.93
N ASP A 216 -6.09 4.35 -18.23
CA ASP A 216 -4.76 4.88 -18.55
C ASP A 216 -3.89 5.04 -17.29
N PRO A 217 -3.32 3.94 -16.76
CA PRO A 217 -2.56 3.95 -15.52
C PRO A 217 -1.25 4.74 -15.63
N GLU A 218 -0.67 4.88 -16.83
CA GLU A 218 0.54 5.66 -17.04
C GLU A 218 0.26 7.17 -16.88
N ALA A 219 -0.83 7.67 -17.50
CA ALA A 219 -1.26 9.05 -17.29
C ALA A 219 -1.67 9.30 -15.83
N ALA A 220 -2.32 8.33 -15.19
CA ALA A 220 -2.69 8.42 -13.78
C ALA A 220 -1.46 8.52 -12.86
N ALA A 221 -0.43 7.69 -13.11
CA ALA A 221 0.85 7.75 -12.41
C ALA A 221 1.52 9.13 -12.52
N GLN A 222 1.49 9.73 -13.72
CA GLN A 222 2.04 11.06 -13.94
C GLN A 222 1.30 12.15 -13.13
N ILE A 223 -0.04 12.10 -13.11
CA ILE A 223 -0.85 13.04 -12.32
C ILE A 223 -0.48 12.95 -10.82
N VAL A 224 -0.33 11.73 -10.30
CA VAL A 224 0.05 11.53 -8.90
C VAL A 224 1.48 11.97 -8.62
N PHE A 225 2.40 11.71 -9.54
CA PHE A 225 3.79 12.17 -9.42
C PHE A 225 3.85 13.70 -9.30
N GLU A 226 3.12 14.41 -10.15
CA GLU A 226 2.99 15.88 -10.14
C GLU A 226 2.31 16.43 -8.89
N ALA A 227 1.44 15.64 -8.25
CA ALA A 227 0.80 15.99 -6.97
C ALA A 227 1.76 15.94 -5.76
N GLY A 228 3.04 15.61 -5.97
CA GLY A 228 4.09 15.69 -4.95
C GLY A 228 4.53 14.35 -4.41
N SER A 229 4.61 13.32 -5.26
CA SER A 229 5.10 12.02 -4.82
C SER A 229 6.58 12.03 -4.41
N SER A 230 6.91 11.20 -3.43
CA SER A 230 8.28 10.98 -2.93
C SER A 230 9.04 9.87 -3.65
N VAL A 231 8.39 9.08 -4.51
CA VAL A 231 9.02 7.98 -5.26
C VAL A 231 9.24 8.34 -6.72
N SER A 232 10.10 7.59 -7.41
CA SER A 232 10.44 7.85 -8.82
C SER A 232 9.22 7.68 -9.75
N ALA A 233 9.26 8.36 -10.90
CA ALA A 233 8.21 8.25 -11.91
C ALA A 233 8.04 6.81 -12.41
N ASP A 234 9.14 6.08 -12.63
CA ASP A 234 9.08 4.67 -13.04
C ASP A 234 8.40 3.79 -11.99
N HIS A 235 8.64 4.06 -10.70
CA HIS A 235 7.98 3.36 -9.61
C HIS A 235 6.49 3.72 -9.51
N GLN A 236 6.12 4.97 -9.81
CA GLN A 236 4.71 5.36 -9.93
C GLN A 236 3.98 4.62 -11.05
N SER A 237 4.61 4.51 -12.22
CA SER A 237 4.03 3.77 -13.35
C SER A 237 3.85 2.30 -13.01
N TYR A 238 4.80 1.68 -12.30
CA TYR A 238 4.65 0.33 -11.78
C TYR A 238 3.48 0.23 -10.79
N MET A 239 3.44 1.10 -9.78
CA MET A 239 2.35 1.12 -8.78
C MET A 239 0.99 1.23 -9.46
N ALA A 240 0.81 2.15 -10.41
CA ALA A 240 -0.48 2.34 -11.09
C ALA A 240 -0.93 1.09 -11.86
N ALA A 241 0.00 0.39 -12.52
CA ALA A 241 -0.30 -0.85 -13.23
C ALA A 241 -0.72 -1.99 -12.29
N GLU A 242 -0.13 -2.07 -11.09
CA GLU A 242 -0.51 -3.08 -10.09
C GLU A 242 -1.79 -2.70 -9.33
N VAL A 243 -1.98 -1.43 -8.95
CA VAL A 243 -3.22 -0.94 -8.31
C VAL A 243 -4.42 -1.20 -9.20
N LYS A 244 -4.30 -1.02 -10.52
CA LYS A 244 -5.34 -1.40 -11.48
C LYS A 244 -5.82 -2.84 -11.28
N LYS A 245 -4.91 -3.79 -11.04
CA LYS A 245 -5.26 -5.20 -10.82
C LYS A 245 -6.07 -5.38 -9.54
N LEU A 246 -5.75 -4.61 -8.49
CA LEU A 246 -6.49 -4.67 -7.22
C LEU A 246 -7.90 -4.11 -7.34
N VAL A 247 -8.11 -3.15 -8.24
CA VAL A 247 -9.40 -2.52 -8.48
C VAL A 247 -10.28 -3.32 -9.45
N GLU A 248 -9.68 -3.93 -10.48
CA GLU A 248 -10.41 -4.64 -11.54
C GLU A 248 -10.42 -6.17 -11.39
N THR A 249 -9.99 -6.71 -10.25
CA THR A 249 -9.99 -8.16 -10.00
C THR A 249 -10.49 -8.46 -8.59
N ASP A 250 -11.46 -9.37 -8.45
CA ASP A 250 -11.95 -9.83 -7.15
C ASP A 250 -10.95 -10.77 -6.44
N THR A 251 -11.25 -11.12 -5.19
CA THR A 251 -10.46 -12.05 -4.36
C THR A 251 -10.36 -13.47 -4.94
N GLN A 252 -11.18 -13.82 -5.92
CA GLN A 252 -11.18 -15.11 -6.61
C GLN A 252 -10.45 -15.05 -7.97
N GLY A 253 -9.93 -13.90 -8.38
CA GLY A 253 -9.23 -13.72 -9.64
C GLY A 253 -10.15 -13.40 -10.84
N ASN A 254 -11.43 -13.13 -10.62
CA ASN A 254 -12.36 -12.74 -11.69
C ASN A 254 -12.26 -11.25 -11.98
N ALA A 255 -12.46 -10.87 -13.25
CA ALA A 255 -12.52 -9.47 -13.63
C ALA A 255 -13.74 -8.76 -13.02
N VAL A 256 -13.52 -7.55 -12.51
CA VAL A 256 -14.54 -6.65 -11.93
C VAL A 256 -14.58 -5.36 -12.75
N SER A 257 -15.79 -4.90 -13.07
CA SER A 257 -16.04 -3.61 -13.74
C SER A 257 -16.88 -2.65 -12.92
N ASP A 258 -17.48 -3.13 -11.83
CA ASP A 258 -18.32 -2.35 -10.93
C ASP A 258 -17.44 -1.69 -9.85
N TYR A 259 -16.67 -0.68 -10.25
CA TYR A 259 -15.76 0.05 -9.37
C TYR A 259 -16.46 0.48 -8.07
N GLY A 260 -15.83 0.23 -6.92
CA GLY A 260 -16.38 0.63 -5.62
C GLY A 260 -17.38 -0.36 -5.01
N GLN A 261 -17.75 -1.44 -5.71
CA GLN A 261 -18.75 -2.37 -5.22
C GLN A 261 -18.26 -3.08 -3.96
N MET A 262 -19.12 -3.15 -2.94
CA MET A 262 -18.84 -3.88 -1.71
C MET A 262 -19.32 -5.34 -1.83
N GLU A 263 -18.48 -6.20 -2.43
CA GLU A 263 -18.79 -7.63 -2.60
C GLU A 263 -19.02 -8.31 -1.25
N GLU A 264 -20.14 -9.02 -1.11
CA GLU A 264 -20.63 -9.52 0.16
C GLU A 264 -19.71 -10.61 0.75
N SER A 265 -19.23 -11.55 -0.07
CA SER A 265 -18.41 -12.66 0.41
C SER A 265 -17.02 -12.22 0.88
N ALA A 266 -16.37 -11.29 0.18
CA ALA A 266 -15.07 -10.73 0.53
C ALA A 266 -15.17 -9.83 1.78
N MET A 267 -16.24 -9.04 1.88
CA MET A 267 -16.52 -8.25 3.08
C MET A 267 -16.80 -9.14 4.29
N GLN A 268 -17.58 -10.21 4.11
CA GLN A 268 -17.87 -11.17 5.18
C GLN A 268 -16.60 -11.90 5.64
N GLN A 269 -15.76 -12.36 4.71
CA GLN A 269 -14.47 -12.97 5.04
C GLN A 269 -13.60 -12.00 5.85
N THR A 270 -13.52 -10.74 5.42
CA THR A 270 -12.76 -9.71 6.13
C THR A 270 -13.29 -9.48 7.55
N LEU A 271 -14.61 -9.40 7.73
CA LEU A 271 -15.23 -9.26 9.05
C LEU A 271 -14.99 -10.48 9.94
N ASP A 272 -15.08 -11.69 9.39
CA ASP A 272 -14.87 -12.93 10.14
C ASP A 272 -13.42 -13.06 10.61
N LEU A 273 -12.45 -12.75 9.75
CA LEU A 273 -11.03 -12.69 10.10
C LEU A 273 -10.78 -11.59 11.13
N ALA A 274 -11.36 -10.40 10.95
CA ALA A 274 -11.23 -9.31 11.90
C ALA A 274 -11.72 -9.71 13.31
N LYS A 275 -12.88 -10.38 13.42
CA LYS A 275 -13.40 -10.88 14.70
C LYS A 275 -12.49 -11.90 15.37
N GLN A 276 -11.77 -12.69 14.58
CA GLN A 276 -10.91 -13.74 15.09
C GLN A 276 -9.55 -13.21 15.54
N TYR A 277 -8.97 -12.27 14.79
CA TYR A 277 -7.58 -11.86 14.94
C TYR A 277 -7.39 -10.50 15.61
N ILE A 278 -8.34 -9.56 15.47
CA ILE A 278 -8.23 -8.27 16.17
C ILE A 278 -8.43 -8.48 17.67
N GLN A 279 -7.36 -8.25 18.43
CA GLN A 279 -7.39 -8.29 19.89
C GLN A 279 -7.53 -6.87 20.45
N LEU A 280 -8.64 -6.61 21.16
CA LEU A 280 -8.91 -5.32 21.82
C LEU A 280 -8.78 -5.49 23.33
N GLU A 281 -8.02 -4.62 23.99
CA GLU A 281 -7.82 -4.66 25.45
C GLU A 281 -9.11 -4.31 26.22
N ASP A 282 -9.92 -3.39 25.67
CA ASP A 282 -11.20 -3.01 26.25
C ASP A 282 -12.24 -4.10 26.00
N SER A 283 -12.78 -4.68 27.08
CA SER A 283 -13.72 -5.80 26.99
C SER A 283 -15.04 -5.42 26.32
N VAL A 284 -15.48 -4.17 26.42
CA VAL A 284 -16.73 -3.70 25.78
C VAL A 284 -16.52 -3.61 24.28
N ALA A 285 -15.38 -3.08 23.83
CA ALA A 285 -15.00 -3.04 22.43
C ALA A 285 -14.81 -4.46 21.86
N SER A 286 -14.20 -5.37 22.63
CA SER A 286 -14.05 -6.78 22.25
C SER A 286 -15.42 -7.48 22.10
N GLU A 287 -16.33 -7.31 23.06
CA GLU A 287 -17.70 -7.81 22.95
C GLU A 287 -18.43 -7.21 21.74
N LYS A 288 -18.29 -5.90 21.51
CA LYS A 288 -18.86 -5.23 20.34
C LYS A 288 -18.35 -5.87 19.06
N LEU A 289 -17.03 -5.96 18.86
CA LEU A 289 -16.37 -6.61 17.72
C LEU A 289 -16.96 -7.99 17.43
N SER A 290 -17.04 -8.84 18.45
CA SER A 290 -17.54 -10.22 18.31
C SER A 290 -18.97 -10.31 17.75
N SER A 291 -19.79 -9.28 18.01
CA SER A 291 -21.20 -9.21 17.61
C SER A 291 -21.47 -8.42 16.34
N MET A 292 -20.47 -7.73 15.77
CA MET A 292 -20.65 -6.87 14.60
C MET A 292 -21.15 -7.65 13.39
N THR A 293 -21.88 -6.96 12.52
CA THR A 293 -22.37 -7.43 11.23
C THR A 293 -21.87 -6.49 10.13
N LEU A 294 -22.08 -6.84 8.86
CA LEU A 294 -21.72 -5.94 7.77
C LEU A 294 -22.46 -4.59 7.86
N ASP A 295 -23.71 -4.58 8.32
CA ASP A 295 -24.51 -3.37 8.50
C ASP A 295 -23.95 -2.43 9.59
N ASP A 296 -23.08 -2.93 10.47
CA ASP A 296 -22.38 -2.11 11.47
C ASP A 296 -21.17 -1.37 10.90
N ILE A 297 -20.73 -1.71 9.68
CA ILE A 297 -19.52 -1.14 9.06
C ILE A 297 -19.76 -0.51 7.69
N ARG A 298 -20.82 -0.89 6.96
CA ARG A 298 -21.08 -0.42 5.59
C ARG A 298 -22.54 -0.05 5.32
N ASP A 299 -22.76 0.78 4.31
CA ASP A 299 -24.07 1.03 3.71
C ASP A 299 -23.97 1.06 2.18
N THR A 300 -24.52 0.04 1.51
CA THR A 300 -24.43 -0.09 0.05
C THR A 300 -25.31 0.89 -0.70
N SER A 301 -26.31 1.49 -0.05
CA SER A 301 -27.30 2.33 -0.74
C SER A 301 -26.68 3.59 -1.35
N TYR A 302 -25.60 4.11 -0.76
CA TYR A 302 -24.84 5.23 -1.33
C TYR A 302 -24.14 4.84 -2.62
N TRP A 303 -23.47 3.67 -2.66
CA TRP A 303 -22.85 3.16 -3.87
C TRP A 303 -23.90 2.78 -4.93
N ASP A 304 -24.99 2.11 -4.54
CA ASP A 304 -26.07 1.71 -5.46
C ASP A 304 -26.68 2.91 -6.19
N ALA A 305 -26.78 4.07 -5.53
CA ALA A 305 -27.29 5.32 -6.09
C ALA A 305 -26.25 6.15 -6.86
N ALA A 306 -24.95 5.88 -6.64
CA ALA A 306 -23.83 6.68 -7.15
C ALA A 306 -22.87 5.90 -8.06
N ASN A 307 -23.18 4.65 -8.36
CA ASN A 307 -22.42 3.86 -9.33
C ASN A 307 -22.42 4.54 -10.71
N LEU A 308 -21.59 4.06 -11.63
CA LEU A 308 -21.45 4.64 -12.97
C LEU A 308 -22.59 4.25 -13.93
N SER A 309 -23.78 3.92 -13.41
CA SER A 309 -24.97 3.64 -14.25
C SER A 309 -25.53 4.91 -14.89
N ALA A 310 -26.28 4.75 -15.98
CA ALA A 310 -26.92 5.87 -16.68
C ALA A 310 -28.08 6.51 -15.89
N ASP A 311 -28.60 5.82 -14.87
CA ASP A 311 -29.77 6.23 -14.09
C ASP A 311 -29.40 6.83 -12.71
N SER A 312 -28.10 7.02 -12.43
CA SER A 312 -27.62 7.51 -11.14
C SER A 312 -28.17 8.91 -10.81
N ASP A 313 -28.96 9.01 -9.74
CA ASP A 313 -29.51 10.26 -9.21
C ASP A 313 -28.71 10.75 -7.99
N LEU A 314 -27.77 11.65 -8.27
CA LEU A 314 -26.88 12.20 -7.25
C LEU A 314 -27.59 13.24 -6.37
N GLY A 315 -28.68 13.87 -6.83
CA GLY A 315 -29.28 15.03 -6.18
C GLY A 315 -28.36 16.26 -6.19
N THR A 316 -28.70 17.28 -5.39
CA THR A 316 -27.85 18.47 -5.18
C THR A 316 -27.05 18.31 -3.89
N PRO A 317 -25.71 18.41 -3.91
CA PRO A 317 -24.90 18.30 -2.69
C PRO A 317 -25.34 19.29 -1.60
N GLU A 318 -25.55 18.79 -0.39
CA GLU A 318 -25.81 19.59 0.81
C GLU A 318 -24.58 20.37 1.26
N LYS A 319 -23.38 19.79 1.06
CA LYS A 319 -22.09 20.39 1.34
C LYS A 319 -21.21 20.28 0.11
N THR A 320 -20.68 21.40 -0.37
CA THR A 320 -19.89 21.44 -1.61
C THR A 320 -18.39 21.46 -1.35
N ASP A 321 -17.92 22.14 -0.30
CA ASP A 321 -16.52 22.12 0.11
C ASP A 321 -16.29 20.90 1.00
N VAL A 322 -15.60 19.88 0.49
CA VAL A 322 -15.32 18.66 1.25
C VAL A 322 -13.86 18.26 1.18
N SER A 323 -13.41 17.44 2.14
CA SER A 323 -12.03 16.93 2.13
C SER A 323 -11.95 15.43 2.33
N ILE A 324 -10.93 14.81 1.73
CA ILE A 324 -10.60 13.39 1.92
C ILE A 324 -9.21 13.23 2.53
N GLN A 325 -9.11 12.46 3.61
CA GLN A 325 -7.85 12.06 4.24
C GLN A 325 -7.38 10.73 3.65
N LEU A 326 -6.27 10.77 2.92
CA LEU A 326 -5.61 9.56 2.41
C LEU A 326 -4.89 8.83 3.55
N LYS A 327 -4.72 7.51 3.40
CA LYS A 327 -3.98 6.67 4.35
C LYS A 327 -2.47 6.94 4.31
N TRP A 328 -1.94 7.24 3.12
CA TRP A 328 -0.52 7.32 2.87
C TRP A 328 -0.13 8.56 2.04
N LEU A 329 1.17 8.68 1.76
CA LEU A 329 1.73 9.74 0.93
C LEU A 329 1.20 9.66 -0.52
N PRO A 330 1.32 10.74 -1.32
CA PRO A 330 0.86 10.75 -2.71
C PRO A 330 1.53 9.64 -3.54
N GLN A 331 0.79 8.56 -3.77
CA GLN A 331 1.19 7.37 -4.50
C GLN A 331 0.03 6.87 -5.36
N ALA A 332 0.33 6.12 -6.43
CA ALA A 332 -0.71 5.60 -7.33
C ALA A 332 -1.73 4.71 -6.62
N GLN A 333 -1.45 4.29 -5.38
CA GLN A 333 -2.43 3.76 -4.42
C GLN A 333 -3.75 4.55 -4.42
N PHE A 334 -3.69 5.88 -4.58
CA PHE A 334 -4.83 6.79 -4.53
C PHE A 334 -5.17 7.42 -5.90
N MET A 335 -4.68 6.84 -7.00
CA MET A 335 -4.70 7.48 -8.32
C MET A 335 -6.09 7.93 -8.78
N GLY A 336 -7.16 7.19 -8.46
CA GLY A 336 -8.51 7.57 -8.86
C GLY A 336 -8.96 8.92 -8.31
N TYR A 337 -8.61 9.25 -7.06
CA TYR A 337 -8.98 10.53 -6.45
C TYR A 337 -8.24 11.71 -7.09
N TYR A 338 -6.95 11.54 -7.38
CA TYR A 338 -6.16 12.56 -8.07
C TYR A 338 -6.60 12.75 -9.52
N VAL A 339 -6.93 11.67 -10.24
CA VAL A 339 -7.48 11.75 -11.59
C VAL A 339 -8.86 12.43 -11.59
N ALA A 340 -9.73 12.12 -10.63
CA ALA A 340 -11.02 12.80 -10.48
C ALA A 340 -10.85 14.32 -10.31
N GLN A 341 -9.90 14.75 -9.49
CA GLN A 341 -9.58 16.17 -9.32
C GLN A 341 -8.99 16.78 -10.59
N ALA A 342 -7.98 16.14 -11.20
CA ALA A 342 -7.30 16.66 -12.39
C ALA A 342 -8.20 16.77 -13.63
N LYS A 343 -9.18 15.86 -13.77
CA LYS A 343 -10.16 15.86 -14.85
C LYS A 343 -11.42 16.70 -14.57
N GLY A 344 -11.53 17.29 -13.38
CA GLY A 344 -12.67 18.14 -13.01
C GLY A 344 -13.94 17.37 -12.68
N TYR A 345 -13.87 16.07 -12.39
CA TYR A 345 -15.05 15.26 -12.06
C TYR A 345 -15.72 15.67 -10.75
N TYR A 346 -14.94 16.18 -9.79
CA TYR A 346 -15.52 16.79 -8.60
C TYR A 346 -16.28 18.09 -8.92
N ASP A 347 -15.71 18.96 -9.76
CA ASP A 347 -16.37 20.19 -10.18
C ASP A 347 -17.68 19.89 -10.95
N GLU A 348 -17.66 18.90 -11.85
CA GLU A 348 -18.84 18.40 -12.57
C GLU A 348 -19.94 17.90 -11.61
N ALA A 349 -19.54 17.27 -10.50
CA ALA A 349 -20.44 16.80 -9.46
C ALA A 349 -20.85 17.90 -8.45
N GLY A 350 -20.38 19.14 -8.64
CA GLY A 350 -20.69 20.28 -7.77
C GLY A 350 -19.90 20.31 -6.46
N LEU A 351 -18.75 19.66 -6.42
CA LEU A 351 -17.89 19.54 -5.23
C LEU A 351 -16.55 20.26 -5.43
N ASN A 352 -16.14 21.01 -4.42
CA ASN A 352 -14.79 21.51 -4.26
C ASN A 352 -14.04 20.59 -3.27
N VAL A 353 -13.20 19.70 -3.80
CA VAL A 353 -12.54 18.65 -3.01
C VAL A 353 -11.10 19.02 -2.66
N THR A 354 -10.76 18.94 -1.37
CA THR A 354 -9.38 18.98 -0.89
C THR A 354 -8.87 17.57 -0.58
N ILE A 355 -7.83 17.13 -1.27
CA ILE A 355 -7.14 15.85 -0.99
C ILE A 355 -6.02 16.11 0.02
N ILE A 356 -6.08 15.43 1.16
CA ILE A 356 -5.12 15.58 2.26
C ILE A 356 -4.26 14.32 2.32
N PRO A 357 -2.93 14.41 2.11
CA PRO A 357 -2.02 13.27 2.23
C PRO A 357 -2.01 12.65 3.63
N GLY A 358 -1.76 11.35 3.69
CA GLY A 358 -1.58 10.59 4.95
C GLY A 358 -0.10 10.37 5.30
N GLY A 359 0.15 9.27 6.00
CA GLY A 359 1.47 8.86 6.47
C GLY A 359 1.40 8.02 7.74
N GLY A 360 2.51 7.41 8.15
CA GLY A 360 2.53 6.44 9.27
C GLY A 360 2.07 6.98 10.62
N ASP A 361 2.14 8.29 10.84
CA ASP A 361 1.72 8.96 12.08
C ASP A 361 0.31 9.59 11.99
N ILE A 362 -0.38 9.42 10.85
CA ILE A 362 -1.71 10.01 10.60
C ILE A 362 -2.79 9.00 10.95
N GLY A 363 -3.73 9.38 11.81
CA GLY A 363 -4.92 8.59 12.12
C GLY A 363 -6.12 9.05 11.31
N GLU A 364 -6.30 8.51 10.11
CA GLU A 364 -7.38 8.86 9.19
C GLU A 364 -8.78 8.64 9.79
N THR A 365 -8.97 7.53 10.49
CA THR A 365 -10.23 7.18 11.17
C THR A 365 -10.58 8.19 12.24
N THR A 366 -9.58 8.64 13.01
CA THR A 366 -9.73 9.67 14.03
C THR A 366 -10.02 11.04 13.42
N ALA A 367 -9.37 11.39 12.31
CA ALA A 367 -9.58 12.67 11.63
C ALA A 367 -11.01 12.79 11.09
N VAL A 368 -11.54 11.73 10.48
CA VAL A 368 -12.93 11.65 10.00
C VAL A 368 -13.91 11.64 11.17
N TYR A 369 -13.67 10.82 12.19
CA TYR A 369 -14.52 10.72 13.37
C TYR A 369 -14.69 12.07 14.09
N ASN A 370 -13.61 12.84 14.22
CA ASN A 370 -13.65 14.15 14.87
C ASN A 370 -14.26 15.25 13.97
N GLY A 371 -14.60 14.96 12.71
CA GLY A 371 -15.11 15.94 11.75
C GLY A 371 -14.04 16.94 11.27
N THR A 372 -12.75 16.62 11.42
CA THR A 372 -11.66 17.43 10.87
C THR A 372 -11.62 17.33 9.34
N VAL A 373 -12.00 16.15 8.82
CA VAL A 373 -12.12 15.84 7.39
C VAL A 373 -13.43 15.06 7.15
N ASP A 374 -13.98 15.13 5.94
CA ASP A 374 -15.30 14.56 5.63
C ASP A 374 -15.25 13.08 5.22
N PHE A 375 -14.24 12.72 4.43
CA PHE A 375 -14.02 11.37 3.92
C PHE A 375 -12.63 10.87 4.32
N GLY A 376 -12.47 9.55 4.32
CA GLY A 376 -11.18 8.91 4.51
C GLY A 376 -11.02 7.68 3.63
N VAL A 377 -9.76 7.25 3.49
CA VAL A 377 -9.38 5.96 2.94
C VAL A 377 -8.67 5.18 4.02
N THR A 378 -9.15 3.98 4.35
CA THR A 378 -8.46 3.08 5.29
C THR A 378 -8.61 1.64 4.84
N TRP A 379 -7.96 0.71 5.53
CA TRP A 379 -8.24 -0.71 5.36
C TRP A 379 -9.47 -1.09 6.16
N VAL A 380 -10.24 -2.06 5.65
CA VAL A 380 -11.50 -2.46 6.28
C VAL A 380 -11.28 -2.97 7.72
N SER A 381 -10.16 -3.65 7.99
CA SER A 381 -9.77 -4.08 9.34
C SER A 381 -9.63 -2.92 10.33
N ASN A 382 -9.02 -1.80 9.91
CA ASN A 382 -8.89 -0.60 10.73
C ASN A 382 -10.25 0.07 10.98
N LEU A 383 -11.14 0.10 9.98
CA LEU A 383 -12.50 0.62 10.14
C LEU A 383 -13.29 -0.24 11.15
N ILE A 384 -13.21 -1.56 11.04
CA ILE A 384 -13.83 -2.51 11.98
C ILE A 384 -13.33 -2.26 13.41
N ALA A 385 -12.01 -2.17 13.62
CA ALA A 385 -11.43 -1.90 14.93
C ALA A 385 -11.87 -0.54 15.49
N ALA A 386 -11.87 0.51 14.67
CA ALA A 386 -12.34 1.84 15.05
C ALA A 386 -13.83 1.83 15.47
N ASN A 387 -14.67 1.10 14.75
CA ASN A 387 -16.08 0.98 15.09
C ASN A 387 -16.33 0.13 16.33
N ALA A 388 -15.56 -0.93 16.54
CA ALA A 388 -15.56 -1.66 17.81
C ALA A 388 -15.21 -0.72 19.00
N GLY A 389 -14.28 0.23 18.78
CA GLY A 389 -13.95 1.31 19.72
C GLY A 389 -14.98 2.45 19.82
N GLY A 390 -16.04 2.44 19.00
CA GLY A 390 -17.16 3.39 19.10
C GLY A 390 -17.15 4.56 18.11
N MET A 391 -16.30 4.55 17.08
CA MET A 391 -16.21 5.68 16.14
C MET A 391 -17.39 5.80 15.15
N ASN A 392 -18.22 4.77 14.99
CA ASN A 392 -19.42 4.78 14.12
C ASN A 392 -19.15 5.34 12.70
N LEU A 393 -18.01 4.95 12.13
CA LEU A 393 -17.63 5.15 10.74
C LEU A 393 -18.47 4.27 9.83
N LEU A 394 -18.62 4.69 8.58
CA LEU A 394 -19.43 4.04 7.58
C LEU A 394 -18.65 3.95 6.28
N GLU A 395 -18.37 2.73 5.84
CA GLU A 395 -17.90 2.45 4.49
C GLU A 395 -19.01 2.68 3.49
N VAL A 396 -18.70 3.42 2.42
CA VAL A 396 -19.67 3.80 1.38
C VAL A 396 -19.24 3.33 -0.01
N ALA A 397 -18.01 2.85 -0.17
CA ALA A 397 -17.53 2.12 -1.36
C ALA A 397 -16.25 1.34 -1.02
N GLN A 398 -16.08 0.16 -1.62
CA GLN A 398 -14.86 -0.64 -1.52
C GLN A 398 -14.03 -0.47 -2.79
N ILE A 399 -12.90 0.22 -2.74
CA ILE A 399 -12.13 0.53 -3.95
C ILE A 399 -11.27 -0.66 -4.37
N TYR A 400 -10.52 -1.25 -3.43
CA TYR A 400 -9.73 -2.45 -3.73
C TYR A 400 -10.62 -3.68 -3.59
N GLN A 401 -10.80 -4.41 -4.67
CA GLN A 401 -11.65 -5.60 -4.77
C GLN A 401 -10.94 -6.88 -4.30
N ARG A 402 -9.64 -6.77 -3.99
CA ARG A 402 -8.80 -7.85 -3.48
C ARG A 402 -7.66 -7.31 -2.63
N SER A 403 -7.08 -8.16 -1.80
CA SER A 403 -5.88 -7.84 -1.03
C SER A 403 -4.69 -7.68 -1.97
N GLY A 404 -3.91 -6.62 -1.74
CA GLY A 404 -2.63 -6.36 -2.38
C GLY A 404 -1.45 -6.92 -1.58
N LEU A 405 -1.68 -7.42 -0.37
CA LEU A 405 -0.65 -7.97 0.50
C LEU A 405 -0.13 -9.33 -0.02
N VAL A 406 1.19 -9.47 -0.03
CA VAL A 406 1.89 -10.74 -0.23
C VAL A 406 3.01 -10.88 0.81
N LEU A 407 3.46 -12.11 1.04
CA LEU A 407 4.74 -12.36 1.70
C LEU A 407 5.81 -12.69 0.67
N VAL A 408 6.88 -11.91 0.60
CA VAL A 408 7.99 -12.09 -0.35
C VAL A 408 9.20 -12.78 0.30
N TYR A 409 9.83 -13.70 -0.44
CA TYR A 409 11.00 -14.46 -0.02
C TYR A 409 11.99 -14.66 -1.17
N LYS A 410 13.27 -14.86 -0.85
CA LYS A 410 14.35 -15.09 -1.83
C LYS A 410 14.39 -16.56 -2.29
N LEU A 411 14.77 -16.77 -3.54
CA LEU A 411 14.99 -18.11 -4.11
C LEU A 411 16.49 -18.46 -4.13
N ASN A 412 16.79 -19.75 -4.00
CA ASN A 412 18.11 -20.29 -4.33
C ASN A 412 18.39 -20.08 -5.83
N GLN A 413 19.66 -19.84 -6.15
CA GLN A 413 20.13 -19.54 -7.51
C GLN A 413 21.10 -20.61 -8.01
#